data_AF-A0A955V881-F1
#
_entry.id   AF-A0A955V881-F1
#
_cell.length_a   1.000
_cell.length_b   1.000
_cell.length_c   1.000
_cell.angle_alpha   90.00
_cell.angle_beta   90.00
_cell.angle_gamma   90.00
#
_symmetry.space_group_name_H-M   'P 1'
#
loop_
_entity.id
_entity.type
_entity.pdbx_description
1 polymer ?
#
loop_
_entity_poly.entity_id
_entity_poly.type
_entity_poly.pdbx_seq_one_letter_code
_entity_poly.pdbx_strand_id
1 'polypeptide(L)'
;MSAVDVLAGIGWLDGNLIKHWKQGRLDHLEAAIQTNPARIGSALRLLSTWATAKGLDPVETEYVSQTPARAPLRFSASGDAERERLYRTHWISPKLSPAKRDRIVEKAERPPELVVIQPLDAWSCHRCGGSGDLLIMEDPGPSCLACAGLGELVFLPAGDARATRRAKAKSGVYAVVVRFSRARKRYERKGLVVEPDALRDATD
;
A
#
# COMPACT_ATOMS: atom_id res chain seq x y z
N MET A 1 6.59 13.00 -7.45
CA MET A 1 7.47 11.88 -7.85
C MET A 1 8.29 11.51 -6.63
N SER A 2 8.28 10.24 -6.23
CA SER A 2 9.05 9.76 -5.06
C SER A 2 10.34 9.05 -5.48
N ALA A 3 11.25 8.86 -4.52
CA ALA A 3 12.42 8.00 -4.71
C ALA A 3 12.03 6.56 -5.10
N VAL A 4 10.98 6.01 -4.49
CA VAL A 4 10.46 4.67 -4.78
C VAL A 4 10.02 4.56 -6.25
N ASP A 5 9.32 5.58 -6.78
CA ASP A 5 8.89 5.61 -8.18
C ASP A 5 10.09 5.63 -9.14
N VAL A 6 11.12 6.43 -8.82
CA VAL A 6 12.33 6.54 -9.65
C VAL A 6 13.10 5.22 -9.66
N LEU A 7 13.34 4.62 -8.49
CA LEU A 7 14.06 3.36 -8.37
C LEU A 7 13.33 2.20 -9.06
N ALA A 8 12.00 2.18 -9.00
CA ALA A 8 11.19 1.24 -9.78
C ALA A 8 11.29 1.51 -11.29
N GLY A 9 11.20 2.78 -11.70
CA GLY A 9 11.25 3.18 -13.11
C GLY A 9 12.58 2.88 -13.80
N ILE A 10 13.70 2.93 -13.07
CA ILE A 10 15.03 2.56 -13.59
C ILE A 10 15.35 1.06 -13.42
N GLY A 11 14.41 0.25 -12.93
CA GLY A 11 14.55 -1.20 -12.78
C GLY A 11 15.38 -1.67 -11.59
N TRP A 12 15.67 -0.80 -10.61
CA TRP A 12 16.42 -1.20 -9.40
C TRP A 12 15.54 -1.86 -8.34
N LEU A 13 14.23 -1.69 -8.45
CA LEU A 13 13.25 -2.14 -7.47
C LEU A 13 12.05 -2.78 -8.16
N ASP A 14 11.83 -4.08 -7.91
CA ASP A 14 10.72 -4.83 -8.50
C ASP A 14 9.38 -4.53 -7.79
N GLY A 15 8.31 -4.42 -8.58
CA GLY A 15 6.98 -4.08 -8.08
C GLY A 15 6.40 -5.11 -7.09
N ASN A 16 6.73 -6.39 -7.22
CA ASN A 16 6.28 -7.41 -6.25
C ASN A 16 7.02 -7.25 -4.93
N LEU A 17 8.30 -6.88 -4.95
CA LEU A 17 9.06 -6.62 -3.73
C LEU A 17 8.59 -5.35 -3.02
N ILE A 18 8.20 -4.30 -3.76
CA ILE A 18 7.51 -3.14 -3.18
C ILE A 18 6.23 -3.58 -2.46
N LYS A 19 5.46 -4.49 -3.08
CA LYS A 19 4.24 -5.03 -2.47
C LYS A 19 4.55 -5.82 -1.19
N HIS A 20 5.59 -6.66 -1.19
CA HIS A 20 6.01 -7.38 0.01
C HIS A 20 6.42 -6.44 1.14
N TRP A 21 7.23 -5.42 0.84
CA TRP A 21 7.59 -4.39 1.81
C TRP A 21 6.38 -3.64 2.35
N LYS A 22 5.46 -3.21 1.48
CA LYS A 22 4.19 -2.58 1.91
C LYS A 22 3.36 -3.52 2.78
N GLN A 23 3.42 -4.82 2.58
CA GLN A 23 2.73 -5.83 3.41
C GLN A 23 3.48 -6.15 4.73
N GLY A 24 4.60 -5.47 5.00
CA GLY A 24 5.43 -5.73 6.17
C GLY A 24 6.29 -6.99 6.07
N ARG A 25 6.31 -7.67 4.90
CA ARG A 25 7.03 -8.93 4.67
C ARG A 25 8.51 -8.74 4.33
N LEU A 26 9.00 -7.50 4.43
CA LEU A 26 10.40 -7.13 4.32
C LEU A 26 10.68 -6.08 5.39
N ASP A 27 11.73 -6.29 6.18
CA ASP A 27 12.10 -5.40 7.30
C ASP A 27 12.38 -3.96 6.82
N HIS A 28 12.95 -3.83 5.63
CA HIS A 28 13.25 -2.54 5.01
C HIS A 28 13.28 -2.65 3.48
N LEU A 29 13.00 -1.55 2.79
CA LEU A 29 12.89 -1.53 1.33
C LEU A 29 14.21 -1.88 0.62
N GLU A 30 15.35 -1.43 1.14
CA GLU A 30 16.66 -1.67 0.50
C GLU A 30 17.05 -3.15 0.43
N ALA A 31 16.47 -4.01 1.26
CA ALA A 31 16.64 -5.47 1.15
C ALA A 31 16.13 -6.01 -0.20
N ALA A 32 15.20 -5.30 -0.85
CA ALA A 32 14.66 -5.65 -2.16
C ALA A 32 15.44 -5.06 -3.34
N ILE A 33 16.39 -4.14 -3.10
CA ILE A 33 17.06 -3.41 -4.16
C ILE A 33 18.29 -4.19 -4.64
N GLN A 34 18.41 -4.38 -5.95
CA GLN A 34 19.46 -5.18 -6.57
C GLN A 34 20.77 -4.39 -6.80
N THR A 35 21.23 -3.62 -5.80
CA THR A 35 22.51 -2.89 -5.82
C THR A 35 23.01 -2.61 -4.41
N ASN A 36 24.24 -2.10 -4.28
CA ASN A 36 24.84 -1.81 -2.98
C ASN A 36 24.30 -0.50 -2.33
N PRO A 37 24.35 -0.38 -0.98
CA PRO A 37 23.83 0.77 -0.24
C PRO A 37 24.46 2.12 -0.61
N ALA A 38 25.74 2.14 -1.02
CA ALA A 38 26.43 3.37 -1.41
C ALA A 38 25.84 3.94 -2.71
N ARG A 39 25.61 3.09 -3.71
CA ARG A 39 24.98 3.49 -4.98
C ARG A 39 23.55 3.98 -4.78
N ILE A 40 22.79 3.33 -3.91
CA ILE A 40 21.44 3.76 -3.55
C ILE A 40 21.48 5.17 -2.94
N GLY A 41 22.34 5.39 -1.95
CA GLY A 41 22.50 6.70 -1.31
C GLY A 41 22.90 7.80 -2.30
N SER A 42 23.79 7.50 -3.24
CA SER A 42 24.16 8.43 -4.31
C SER A 42 22.99 8.73 -5.25
N ALA A 43 22.18 7.74 -5.62
CA ALA A 43 20.99 7.95 -6.45
C ALA A 43 19.96 8.85 -5.74
N LEU A 44 19.73 8.64 -4.44
CA LEU A 44 18.82 9.48 -3.64
C LEU A 44 19.29 10.95 -3.58
N ARG A 45 20.58 11.16 -3.34
CA ARG A 45 21.17 12.51 -3.34
C ARG A 45 21.09 13.17 -4.71
N LEU A 46 21.43 12.44 -5.78
CA LEU A 46 21.33 12.95 -7.15
C LEU A 46 19.89 13.35 -7.51
N LEU A 47 18.90 12.55 -7.10
CA LEU A 47 17.49 12.88 -7.27
C LEU A 47 17.14 14.18 -6.54
N SER A 48 17.54 14.32 -5.28
CA SER A 48 17.28 15.52 -4.47
C SER A 48 17.92 16.78 -5.06
N THR A 49 19.19 16.70 -5.47
CA THR A 49 19.92 17.79 -6.13
C THR A 49 19.24 18.18 -7.44
N TRP A 50 18.89 17.20 -8.27
CA TRP A 50 18.21 17.45 -9.54
C TRP A 50 16.83 18.09 -9.32
N ALA A 51 16.04 17.60 -8.36
CA ALA A 51 14.69 18.11 -8.10
C ALA A 51 14.72 19.55 -7.60
N THR A 52 15.65 19.85 -6.68
CA THR A 52 15.91 21.21 -6.20
C THR A 52 16.32 22.13 -7.36
N ALA A 53 17.24 21.70 -8.21
CA ALA A 53 17.68 22.48 -9.38
C ALA A 53 16.56 22.70 -10.41
N LYS A 54 15.53 21.84 -10.43
CA LYS A 54 14.32 22.01 -11.24
C LYS A 54 13.23 22.83 -10.54
N GLY A 55 13.48 23.32 -9.33
CA GLY A 55 12.53 24.09 -8.53
C GLY A 55 11.28 23.28 -8.16
N LEU A 56 11.44 21.99 -7.85
CA LEU A 56 10.34 21.16 -7.36
C LEU A 56 10.17 21.35 -5.85
N ASP A 57 8.93 21.40 -5.39
CA ASP A 57 8.59 21.52 -3.98
C ASP A 57 8.75 20.15 -3.29
N PRO A 58 9.50 20.06 -2.18
CA PRO A 58 9.57 18.84 -1.38
C PRO A 58 8.35 18.71 -0.47
N VAL A 59 7.77 17.52 -0.41
CA VAL A 59 6.73 17.14 0.56
C VAL A 59 7.14 15.83 1.20
N GLU A 60 7.29 15.82 2.52
CA GLU A 60 7.56 14.60 3.27
C GLU A 60 6.27 13.81 3.47
N THR A 61 6.32 12.49 3.31
CA THR A 61 5.18 11.60 3.45
C THR A 61 5.53 10.44 4.36
N GLU A 62 4.65 10.14 5.31
CA GLU A 62 4.77 8.96 6.17
C GLU A 62 4.40 7.68 5.41
N TYR A 63 5.19 6.63 5.59
CA TYR A 63 4.93 5.32 4.98
C TYR A 63 4.56 4.33 6.06
N VAL A 64 3.32 3.83 5.98
CA VAL A 64 2.79 2.80 6.88
C VAL A 64 2.45 1.54 6.10
N SER A 65 2.45 0.41 6.77
CA SER A 65 2.11 -0.88 6.17
C SER A 65 0.67 -0.91 5.64
N GLN A 66 0.48 -1.70 4.59
CA GLN A 66 -0.80 -2.07 4.02
C GLN A 66 -1.42 -3.25 4.78
N THR A 67 -1.23 -3.28 6.09
CA THR A 67 -1.85 -4.22 7.03
C THR A 67 -2.74 -3.44 8.01
N PRO A 68 -3.69 -4.08 8.70
CA PRO A 68 -4.58 -3.39 9.63
C PRO A 68 -3.84 -2.64 10.75
N ALA A 69 -2.66 -3.14 11.17
CA ALA A 69 -1.83 -2.52 12.20
C ALA A 69 -1.16 -1.20 11.77
N ARG A 70 -1.05 -0.90 10.46
CA ARG A 70 -0.44 0.35 9.94
C ARG A 70 0.93 0.68 10.54
N ALA A 71 1.77 -0.32 10.74
CA ALA A 71 3.10 -0.13 11.32
C ALA A 71 3.95 0.76 10.39
N PRO A 72 4.77 1.70 10.93
CA PRO A 72 5.71 2.48 10.12
C PRO A 72 6.66 1.57 9.34
N LEU A 73 6.84 1.87 8.06
CA LEU A 73 7.77 1.16 7.18
C LEU A 73 9.14 1.82 7.20
N ARG A 74 10.18 0.98 7.19
CA ARG A 74 11.58 1.43 7.09
C ARG A 74 12.09 1.29 5.67
N PHE A 75 12.93 2.21 5.23
CA PHE A 75 13.54 2.14 3.90
C PHE A 75 14.91 1.47 3.93
N SER A 76 15.74 1.80 4.91
CA SER A 76 17.14 1.34 4.99
C SER A 76 17.39 0.44 6.21
N ALA A 77 18.39 -0.42 6.10
CA ALA A 77 18.85 -1.25 7.22
C ALA A 77 19.37 -0.40 8.39
N SER A 78 20.09 0.69 8.09
CA SER A 78 20.68 1.57 9.11
C SER A 78 19.64 2.42 9.84
N GLY A 79 18.50 2.74 9.19
CA GLY A 79 17.52 3.68 9.74
C GLY A 79 18.07 5.11 9.87
N ASP A 80 19.10 5.46 9.09
CA ASP A 80 19.70 6.79 9.11
C ASP A 80 18.66 7.87 8.74
N ALA A 81 18.50 8.88 9.60
CA ALA A 81 17.40 9.83 9.50
C ALA A 81 17.42 10.65 8.20
N GLU A 82 18.60 11.03 7.70
CA GLU A 82 18.74 11.73 6.42
C GLU A 82 18.32 10.82 5.27
N ARG A 83 18.79 9.58 5.27
CA ARG A 83 18.45 8.59 4.26
C ARG A 83 16.96 8.25 4.24
N GLU A 84 16.35 8.01 5.41
CA GLU A 84 14.91 7.76 5.53
C GLU A 84 14.10 8.98 5.05
N ARG A 85 14.56 10.21 5.33
CA ARG A 85 13.92 11.44 4.81
C ARG A 85 14.00 11.50 3.29
N LEU A 86 15.14 11.21 2.69
CA LEU A 86 15.30 11.23 1.22
C LEU A 86 14.30 10.28 0.52
N TYR A 87 13.97 9.15 1.13
CA TYR A 87 12.92 8.27 0.61
C TYR A 87 11.51 8.81 0.82
N ARG A 88 11.24 9.40 2.00
CA ARG A 88 9.93 9.98 2.34
C ARG A 88 9.62 11.25 1.57
N THR A 89 10.62 11.91 0.99
CA THR A 89 10.41 13.12 0.18
C THR A 89 9.82 12.80 -1.19
N HIS A 90 8.64 13.34 -1.43
CA HIS A 90 8.00 13.44 -2.74
C HIS A 90 8.24 14.82 -3.32
N TRP A 91 8.59 14.86 -4.61
CA TRP A 91 8.82 16.12 -5.33
C TRP A 91 7.61 16.48 -6.19
N ILE A 92 7.06 17.68 -5.97
CA ILE A 92 5.85 18.18 -6.64
C ILE A 92 6.21 19.38 -7.51
N SER A 93 5.64 19.46 -8.72
CA SER A 93 5.87 20.62 -9.58
C SER A 93 5.06 21.83 -9.08
N PRO A 94 5.69 23.00 -8.89
CA PRO A 94 4.97 24.22 -8.48
C PRO A 94 4.04 24.74 -9.56
N LYS A 95 4.20 24.29 -10.82
CA LYS A 95 3.34 24.65 -11.95
C LYS A 95 1.95 24.01 -11.89
N LEU A 96 1.71 23.12 -10.93
CA LEU A 96 0.39 22.51 -10.72
C LEU A 96 -0.53 23.50 -9.99
N SER A 97 -1.82 23.48 -10.33
CA SER A 97 -2.82 24.25 -9.59
C SER A 97 -2.82 23.87 -8.10
N PRO A 98 -3.16 24.80 -7.18
CA PRO A 98 -3.23 24.51 -5.75
C PRO A 98 -4.02 23.24 -5.43
N ALA A 99 -5.26 23.13 -5.95
CA ALA A 99 -6.11 21.96 -5.76
C ALA A 99 -5.47 20.63 -6.23
N LYS A 100 -4.63 20.66 -7.27
CA LYS A 100 -3.93 19.47 -7.74
C LYS A 100 -2.74 19.11 -6.86
N ARG A 101 -2.07 20.12 -6.28
CA ARG A 101 -1.01 19.90 -5.27
C ARG A 101 -1.62 19.30 -4.01
N ASP A 102 -2.68 19.90 -3.49
CA ASP A 102 -3.38 19.43 -2.28
C ASP A 102 -3.84 17.97 -2.45
N ARG A 103 -4.42 17.63 -3.61
CA ARG A 103 -4.81 16.24 -3.92
C ARG A 103 -3.63 15.27 -3.95
N ILE A 104 -2.44 15.69 -4.38
CA ILE A 104 -1.24 14.85 -4.37
C ILE A 104 -0.79 14.62 -2.92
N VAL A 105 -0.76 15.68 -2.11
CA VAL A 105 -0.40 15.62 -0.68
C VAL A 105 -1.39 14.75 0.08
N GLU A 106 -2.69 15.02 -0.04
CA GLU A 106 -3.75 14.24 0.61
C GLU A 106 -3.70 12.76 0.21
N LYS A 107 -3.42 12.47 -1.07
CA LYS A 107 -3.28 11.08 -1.54
C LYS A 107 -2.04 10.41 -0.95
N ALA A 108 -0.95 11.15 -0.74
CA ALA A 108 0.28 10.63 -0.17
C ALA A 108 0.11 10.35 1.34
N GLU A 109 -0.59 11.24 2.06
CA GLU A 109 -0.90 11.10 3.49
C GLU A 109 -1.95 10.01 3.78
N ARG A 110 -2.85 9.74 2.82
CA ARG A 110 -3.91 8.75 3.01
C ARG A 110 -3.32 7.36 3.23
N PRO A 111 -3.74 6.64 4.30
CA PRO A 111 -3.30 5.27 4.53
C PRO A 111 -3.58 4.38 3.30
N PRO A 112 -2.67 3.46 2.96
CA PRO A 112 -2.85 2.62 1.78
C PRO A 112 -4.09 1.74 1.95
N GLU A 113 -4.89 1.62 0.89
CA GLU A 113 -6.10 0.80 0.90
C GLU A 113 -5.76 -0.67 1.23
N LEU A 114 -6.42 -1.28 2.22
CA LEU A 114 -6.18 -2.69 2.54
C LEU A 114 -6.61 -3.58 1.38
N VAL A 115 -5.89 -4.68 1.16
CA VAL A 115 -6.20 -5.66 0.12
C VAL A 115 -6.38 -7.03 0.73
N VAL A 116 -7.59 -7.55 0.57
CA VAL A 116 -7.98 -8.91 0.96
C VAL A 116 -8.07 -9.75 -0.30
N ILE A 117 -7.61 -10.99 -0.22
CA ILE A 117 -7.55 -11.94 -1.31
C ILE A 117 -8.61 -13.01 -1.09
N GLN A 118 -9.44 -13.23 -2.10
CA GLN A 118 -10.21 -14.45 -2.25
C GLN A 118 -9.31 -15.49 -2.93
N PRO A 119 -8.83 -16.52 -2.21
CA PRO A 119 -7.85 -17.46 -2.71
C PRO A 119 -8.46 -18.39 -3.77
N LEU A 120 -7.60 -18.97 -4.61
CA LEU A 120 -8.01 -20.02 -5.56
C LEU A 120 -7.82 -21.42 -5.01
N ASP A 121 -6.88 -21.56 -4.08
CA ASP A 121 -6.41 -22.84 -3.54
C ASP A 121 -6.53 -22.79 -2.01
N ALA A 122 -6.47 -23.96 -1.36
CA ALA A 122 -6.49 -24.05 0.09
C ALA A 122 -5.30 -23.31 0.71
N TRP A 123 -5.50 -22.76 1.90
CA TRP A 123 -4.48 -22.00 2.63
C TRP A 123 -4.72 -22.13 4.14
N SER A 124 -3.67 -21.84 4.91
CA SER A 124 -3.73 -21.85 6.37
C SER A 124 -3.23 -20.52 6.92
N CYS A 125 -3.96 -19.97 7.89
CA CYS A 125 -3.59 -18.78 8.63
C CYS A 125 -2.30 -19.04 9.41
N HIS A 126 -1.28 -18.20 9.22
CA HIS A 126 0.00 -18.35 9.91
C HIS A 126 -0.10 -18.17 11.43
N ARG A 127 -1.16 -17.52 11.93
CA ARG A 127 -1.37 -17.24 13.37
C ARG A 127 -2.12 -18.36 14.09
N CYS A 128 -3.20 -18.87 13.50
CA CYS A 128 -4.10 -19.82 14.17
C CYS A 128 -4.21 -21.19 13.48
N GLY A 129 -3.58 -21.39 12.32
CA GLY A 129 -3.66 -22.63 11.54
C GLY A 129 -4.99 -22.84 10.79
N GLY A 130 -6.03 -22.06 11.07
CA GLY A 130 -7.34 -22.13 10.41
C GLY A 130 -7.34 -21.68 8.95
N SER A 131 -8.51 -21.64 8.31
CA SER A 131 -8.69 -21.20 6.91
C SER A 131 -9.95 -20.33 6.76
N GLY A 132 -10.31 -19.98 5.52
CA GLY A 132 -11.54 -19.23 5.21
C GLY A 132 -11.62 -18.79 3.74
N ASP A 133 -12.69 -18.08 3.41
CA ASP A 133 -12.94 -17.60 2.04
C ASP A 133 -12.08 -16.40 1.64
N LEU A 134 -11.53 -15.71 2.63
CA LEU A 134 -10.78 -14.48 2.48
C LEU A 134 -9.53 -14.50 3.37
N LEU A 135 -8.42 -13.99 2.85
CA LEU A 135 -7.17 -13.82 3.57
C LEU A 135 -6.57 -12.45 3.32
N ILE A 136 -5.75 -11.96 4.24
CA ILE A 136 -4.86 -10.82 4.01
C ILE A 136 -3.41 -11.28 4.13
N MET A 137 -2.53 -10.74 3.29
CA MET A 137 -1.10 -11.04 3.37
C MET A 137 -0.46 -10.14 4.40
N GLU A 138 0.18 -10.74 5.40
CA GLU A 138 1.00 -10.09 6.41
C GLU A 138 2.36 -10.81 6.48
N ASP A 139 3.22 -10.38 7.39
CA ASP A 139 4.42 -11.12 7.77
C ASP A 139 4.07 -12.21 8.80
N PRO A 140 4.58 -13.45 8.65
CA PRO A 140 5.33 -14.01 7.51
C PRO A 140 4.46 -14.54 6.36
N GLY A 141 3.13 -14.56 6.51
CA GLY A 141 2.25 -15.21 5.54
C GLY A 141 0.78 -14.80 5.59
N PRO A 142 -0.11 -15.61 4.99
CA PRO A 142 -1.52 -15.30 4.96
C PRO A 142 -2.13 -15.34 6.36
N SER A 143 -3.04 -14.40 6.64
CA SER A 143 -3.74 -14.23 7.91
C SER A 143 -5.24 -14.21 7.65
N CYS A 144 -6.04 -14.88 8.50
CA CYS A 144 -7.49 -14.77 8.41
C CYS A 144 -7.96 -13.41 8.89
N LEU A 145 -9.14 -12.98 8.42
CA LEU A 145 -9.67 -11.67 8.76
C LEU A 145 -9.79 -11.49 10.28
N ALA A 146 -10.22 -12.51 11.02
CA ALA A 146 -10.28 -12.45 12.48
C ALA A 146 -8.91 -12.18 13.12
N CYS A 147 -7.87 -12.96 12.76
CA CYS A 147 -6.52 -12.77 13.31
C CYS A 147 -5.86 -11.45 12.88
N ALA A 148 -6.31 -10.86 11.77
CA ALA A 148 -5.87 -9.55 11.29
C ALA A 148 -6.70 -8.38 11.88
N GLY A 149 -7.70 -8.64 12.73
CA GLY A 149 -8.56 -7.60 13.30
C GLY A 149 -9.65 -7.07 12.35
N LEU A 150 -10.00 -7.85 11.32
CA LEU A 150 -11.00 -7.55 10.30
C LEU A 150 -12.20 -8.54 10.34
N GLY A 151 -12.32 -9.35 11.39
CA GLY A 151 -13.26 -10.47 11.46
C GLY A 151 -14.74 -10.09 11.41
N GLU A 152 -15.07 -8.89 11.89
CA GLU A 152 -16.44 -8.36 11.92
C GLU A 152 -16.88 -7.70 10.59
N LEU A 153 -15.95 -7.57 9.63
CA LEU A 153 -16.27 -6.95 8.34
C LEU A 153 -17.07 -7.91 7.45
N VAL A 154 -18.08 -7.37 6.78
CA VAL A 154 -18.95 -8.11 5.87
C VAL A 154 -18.56 -7.89 4.42
N PHE A 155 -18.67 -8.93 3.62
CA PHE A 155 -18.34 -8.88 2.19
C PHE A 155 -19.48 -8.27 1.38
N LEU A 156 -19.19 -7.15 0.71
CA LEU A 156 -20.02 -6.52 -0.31
C LEU A 156 -19.46 -6.87 -1.70
N PRO A 157 -20.13 -7.73 -2.49
CA PRO A 157 -19.68 -8.05 -3.84
C PRO A 157 -19.73 -6.82 -4.77
N ALA A 158 -18.89 -6.84 -5.80
CA ALA A 158 -18.95 -5.87 -6.87
C ALA A 158 -20.25 -6.03 -7.68
N GLY A 159 -20.81 -4.92 -8.15
CA GLY A 159 -22.02 -4.90 -8.98
C GLY A 159 -22.66 -3.52 -8.96
N ASP A 160 -23.13 -3.09 -7.79
CA ASP A 160 -23.68 -1.75 -7.61
C ASP A 160 -22.58 -0.74 -7.24
N ALA A 161 -22.26 0.14 -8.18
CA ALA A 161 -21.28 1.21 -7.99
C ALA A 161 -21.71 2.26 -6.95
N ARG A 162 -23.01 2.52 -6.78
CA ARG A 162 -23.54 3.45 -5.79
C ARG A 162 -23.41 2.86 -4.40
N ALA A 163 -23.86 1.61 -4.20
CA ALA A 163 -23.75 0.92 -2.92
C ALA A 163 -22.29 0.77 -2.49
N THR A 164 -21.41 0.29 -3.37
CA THR A 164 -19.97 0.12 -3.07
C THR A 164 -19.27 1.44 -2.75
N ARG A 165 -19.64 2.56 -3.40
CA ARG A 165 -19.09 3.88 -3.07
C ARG A 165 -19.59 4.40 -1.73
N ARG A 166 -20.89 4.25 -1.44
CA ARG A 166 -21.51 4.69 -0.18
C ARG A 166 -20.98 3.89 1.01
N ALA A 167 -20.94 2.56 0.90
CA ALA A 167 -20.42 1.69 1.95
C ALA A 167 -18.96 2.02 2.25
N LYS A 168 -18.12 2.16 1.21
CA LYS A 168 -16.72 2.58 1.38
C LYS A 168 -16.58 3.94 2.07
N ALA A 169 -17.45 4.90 1.76
CA ALA A 169 -17.38 6.25 2.33
C ALA A 169 -17.82 6.31 3.80
N LYS A 170 -18.72 5.41 4.21
CA LYS A 170 -19.26 5.35 5.57
C LYS A 170 -18.49 4.41 6.50
N SER A 171 -17.74 3.46 5.94
CA SER A 171 -16.96 2.46 6.70
C SER A 171 -15.66 3.09 7.24
N GLY A 172 -15.44 3.04 8.55
CA GLY A 172 -14.20 3.48 9.18
C GLY A 172 -13.02 2.59 8.79
N VAL A 173 -13.24 1.28 8.72
CA VAL A 173 -12.29 0.29 8.20
C VAL A 173 -12.91 -0.44 7.01
N TYR A 174 -12.17 -0.57 5.92
CA TYR A 174 -12.58 -1.38 4.78
C TYR A 174 -11.35 -1.96 4.07
N ALA A 175 -11.56 -3.02 3.28
CA ALA A 175 -10.54 -3.56 2.39
C ALA A 175 -11.12 -3.92 1.03
N VAL A 176 -10.31 -3.78 -0.02
CA VAL A 176 -10.68 -4.24 -1.36
C VAL A 176 -10.46 -5.73 -1.46
N VAL A 177 -11.51 -6.44 -1.87
CA VAL A 177 -11.41 -7.87 -2.17
C VAL A 177 -10.98 -8.07 -3.61
N VAL A 178 -9.93 -8.86 -3.80
CA VAL A 178 -9.41 -9.26 -5.12
C VAL A 178 -9.37 -10.77 -5.25
N ARG A 179 -9.48 -11.26 -6.48
CA ARG A 179 -9.29 -12.69 -6.82
C ARG A 179 -8.41 -12.81 -8.04
N PHE A 180 -7.49 -13.77 -8.05
CA PHE A 180 -6.67 -14.02 -9.24
C PHE A 180 -7.52 -14.64 -10.36
N SER A 181 -7.45 -14.06 -11.55
CA SER A 181 -8.06 -14.60 -12.77
C SER A 181 -7.02 -15.42 -13.52
N ARG A 182 -7.20 -16.74 -13.57
CA ARG A 182 -6.33 -17.65 -14.34
C ARG A 182 -6.33 -17.29 -15.83
N ALA A 183 -7.50 -16.97 -16.38
CA ALA A 183 -7.66 -16.58 -17.79
C ALA A 183 -6.92 -15.29 -18.14
N ARG A 184 -6.95 -14.28 -17.25
CA ARG A 184 -6.34 -12.96 -17.49
C ARG A 184 -4.96 -12.77 -16.86
N LYS A 185 -4.45 -13.79 -16.15
CA LYS A 185 -3.18 -13.81 -15.42
C LYS A 185 -2.96 -12.57 -14.52
N ARG A 186 -4.01 -12.11 -13.85
CA ARG A 186 -3.94 -10.94 -12.96
C ARG A 186 -5.01 -10.99 -11.87
N TYR A 187 -4.81 -10.21 -10.81
CA TYR A 187 -5.85 -9.98 -9.80
C TYR A 187 -6.94 -9.06 -10.35
N GLU A 188 -8.20 -9.44 -10.10
CA GLU A 188 -9.38 -8.65 -10.41
C GLU A 188 -10.11 -8.28 -9.13
N ARG A 189 -10.59 -7.04 -9.05
CA ARG A 189 -11.45 -6.62 -7.94
C ARG A 189 -12.77 -7.38 -7.96
N LYS A 190 -13.17 -7.93 -6.82
CA LYS A 190 -14.42 -8.69 -6.62
C LYS A 190 -15.40 -8.02 -5.66
N GLY A 191 -14.97 -7.00 -4.92
CA GLY A 191 -15.85 -6.28 -4.01
C GLY A 191 -15.08 -5.49 -2.96
N LEU A 192 -15.70 -5.35 -1.80
CA LEU A 192 -15.15 -4.76 -0.59
C LEU A 192 -15.52 -5.64 0.61
N VAL A 193 -14.70 -5.64 1.65
CA VAL A 193 -15.17 -5.91 3.00
C VAL A 193 -15.32 -4.58 3.73
N VAL A 194 -16.46 -4.37 4.38
CA VAL A 194 -16.87 -3.13 5.03
C VAL A 194 -17.53 -3.44 6.36
N GLU A 195 -17.68 -2.43 7.21
CA GLU A 195 -18.41 -2.57 8.46
C GLU A 195 -19.90 -2.86 8.18
N PRO A 196 -20.55 -3.73 8.99
CA PRO A 196 -21.96 -4.08 8.80
C PRO A 196 -22.88 -2.86 8.76
N ASP A 197 -22.63 -1.87 9.60
CA ASP A 197 -23.42 -0.65 9.72
C ASP A 197 -23.30 0.18 8.44
N ALA A 198 -22.08 0.35 7.94
CA ALA A 198 -21.82 1.06 6.69
C ALA A 198 -22.46 0.38 5.47
N LEU A 199 -22.61 -0.95 5.48
CA LEU A 199 -23.31 -1.68 4.44
C LEU A 199 -24.82 -1.41 4.49
N ARG A 200 -25.47 -1.55 5.66
CA ARG A 200 -26.91 -1.30 5.85
C ARG A 200 -27.28 0.10 5.36
N ASP A 201 -26.54 1.08 5.86
CA ASP A 201 -26.64 2.50 5.51
C ASP A 201 -26.43 2.85 4.02
N ALA A 202 -25.79 1.95 3.27
CA ALA A 202 -25.50 2.15 1.85
C ALA A 202 -26.54 1.51 0.94
N THR A 203 -27.24 0.48 1.44
CA THR A 203 -28.30 -0.26 0.74
C THR A 203 -29.70 0.29 1.01
N ASP A 204 -29.88 1.01 2.12
CA ASP A 204 -31.07 1.81 2.40
C ASP A 204 -31.13 3.09 1.51
#